data_AF-A0ABD0N5X7-F1
#
_entry.id   AF-A0ABD0N5X7-F1
#
_cell.length_a   1.000
_cell.length_b   1.000
_cell.length_c   1.000
_cell.angle_alpha   90.00
_cell.angle_beta   90.00
_cell.angle_gamma   90.00
#
_symmetry.space_group_name_H-M   'P 1'
#
loop_
_entity.id
_entity.type
_entity.pdbx_description
1 polymer ?
#
loop_
_entity_poly.entity_id
_entity_poly.type
_entity_poly.pdbx_seq_one_letter_code
_entity_poly.pdbx_strand_id
1 'polypeptide(L)' 'IVDAKPLLKNLKQKEFRWPVLGDALGFSSRWVESQFNLLETLAQIRSQHSKSVLIRLFVSPDDKNSNQYIIK' A
#
# COMPACT_ATOMS: atom_id res chain seq x y z
N ILE A 1 15.33 -14.26 -17.09
CA ILE A 1 15.17 -12.85 -16.65
C ILE A 1 13.70 -12.66 -16.30
N VAL A 2 13.36 -12.40 -15.04
CA VAL A 2 11.96 -12.18 -14.62
C VAL A 2 11.53 -10.80 -15.12
N ASP A 3 10.34 -10.72 -15.73
CA ASP A 3 9.81 -9.46 -16.26
C ASP A 3 9.48 -8.50 -15.11
N ALA A 4 10.23 -7.40 -15.00
CA ALA A 4 10.02 -6.38 -13.98
C ALA A 4 8.90 -5.38 -14.35
N LYS A 5 8.38 -5.41 -15.58
CA LYS A 5 7.37 -4.44 -16.05
C LYS A 5 6.14 -4.31 -15.14
N PRO A 6 5.55 -5.39 -14.58
CA PRO A 6 4.39 -5.27 -13.70
C PRO A 6 4.72 -4.51 -12.40
N LEU A 7 5.89 -4.80 -11.81
CA LEU A 7 6.35 -4.11 -10.60
C LEU A 7 6.60 -2.63 -10.87
N LEU A 8 7.28 -2.32 -11.98
CA LEU A 8 7.55 -0.94 -12.39
C LEU A 8 6.26 -0.16 -12.67
N LYS A 9 5.21 -0.83 -13.16
CA LYS A 9 3.89 -0.21 -13.33
C LYS A 9 3.24 0.14 -12.00
N ASN A 10 3.32 -0.74 -10.99
CA ASN A 10 2.79 -0.47 -9.66
C ASN A 10 3.53 0.69 -8.98
N LEU A 11 4.87 0.72 -9.05
CA LEU A 11 5.69 1.78 -8.44
C LEU A 11 5.47 3.19 -9.04
N LYS A 12 4.77 3.30 -10.18
CA LYS A 12 4.35 4.59 -10.75
C LYS A 12 3.04 5.11 -10.16
N GLN A 13 2.23 4.25 -9.55
CA GLN A 13 1.00 4.66 -8.85
C GLN A 13 1.37 5.54 -7.67
N LYS A 14 0.59 6.59 -7.44
CA LYS A 14 0.91 7.67 -6.48
C LYS A 14 1.24 7.13 -5.09
N GLU A 15 0.44 6.16 -4.64
CA GLU A 15 0.50 5.56 -3.30
C GLU A 15 1.71 4.61 -3.13
N PHE A 16 2.31 4.16 -4.23
CA PHE A 16 3.46 3.24 -4.22
C PHE A 16 4.75 3.86 -4.74
N ARG A 17 4.75 5.18 -5.00
CA ARG A 17 6.00 5.89 -5.30
C ARG A 17 6.91 5.78 -4.08
N TRP A 18 8.15 5.37 -4.30
CA TRP A 18 9.07 5.09 -3.21
C TRP A 18 10.23 6.10 -3.22
N PRO A 19 10.57 6.75 -2.09
CA PRO A 19 11.67 7.71 -2.01
C PRO A 19 12.99 7.22 -2.60
N VAL A 20 13.33 5.94 -2.38
CA VAL A 20 14.59 5.31 -2.82
C VAL A 20 14.75 5.26 -4.35
N LEU A 21 13.65 5.38 -5.10
CA LEU A 21 13.69 5.32 -6.57
C LEU A 21 14.11 6.64 -7.19
N GLY A 22 14.04 7.76 -6.47
CA GLY A 22 14.40 9.08 -6.97
C GLY A 22 13.77 9.36 -8.33
N ASP A 23 14.63 9.49 -9.35
CA ASP A 23 14.25 9.79 -10.74
C ASP A 23 14.23 8.56 -11.67
N ALA A 24 14.46 7.35 -11.15
CA ALA A 24 14.60 6.13 -11.95
C ALA A 24 13.33 5.80 -12.77
N LEU A 25 12.15 6.25 -12.33
CA LEU A 25 10.87 6.05 -13.02
C LEU A 25 10.40 7.29 -13.80
N GLY A 26 11.25 8.32 -13.89
CA GLY A 26 10.96 9.62 -14.49
C GLY A 26 10.37 10.63 -13.49
N PHE A 27 10.55 11.92 -13.78
CA PHE A 27 10.15 13.02 -12.90
C PHE A 27 8.64 13.02 -12.55
N SER A 28 7.78 12.55 -13.46
CA SER A 28 6.33 12.45 -13.22
C SER A 28 5.95 11.42 -12.16
N SER A 29 6.82 10.44 -11.91
CA SER A 29 6.64 9.35 -10.94
C SER A 29 7.53 9.51 -9.70
N ARG A 30 8.19 10.67 -9.56
CA ARG A 30 9.00 11.01 -8.40
C ARG A 30 8.14 11.03 -7.14
N TRP A 31 8.68 10.49 -6.05
CA TRP A 31 8.08 10.62 -4.73
C TRP A 31 8.25 12.05 -4.20
N VAL A 32 7.17 12.61 -3.66
CA VAL A 32 7.16 13.97 -3.10
C VAL A 32 6.49 13.89 -1.74
N GLU A 33 7.20 14.34 -0.71
CA GLU A 33 6.76 14.24 0.69
C GLU A 33 5.41 14.91 0.94
N SER A 34 5.18 16.10 0.39
CA SER A 34 3.91 16.84 0.55
C SER A 34 2.70 16.15 -0.07
N GLN A 35 2.91 15.19 -0.98
CA GLN A 35 1.84 14.42 -1.61
C GLN A 35 1.64 13.05 -0.95
N PHE A 36 2.49 12.69 0.00
CA PHE A 36 2.43 11.41 0.68
C PHE A 36 1.31 11.40 1.73
N ASN A 37 0.45 10.39 1.63
CA ASN A 37 -0.60 10.11 2.61
C ASN A 37 -0.42 8.68 3.13
N LEU A 38 -0.05 8.57 4.40
CA LEU A 38 0.19 7.27 5.04
C LEU A 38 -1.08 6.41 5.06
N LEU A 39 -2.23 6.98 5.41
CA LEU A 39 -3.48 6.23 5.54
C LEU A 39 -3.93 5.67 4.20
N GLU A 40 -3.91 6.49 3.14
CA GLU A 40 -4.24 6.07 1.78
C GLU A 40 -3.28 4.96 1.31
N THR A 41 -1.97 5.14 1.55
CA THR A 41 -0.95 4.16 1.18
C THR A 41 -1.19 2.82 1.86
N LEU A 42 -1.41 2.80 3.18
CA LEU A 42 -1.67 1.57 3.93
C LEU A 42 -2.98 0.90 3.49
N ALA A 43 -4.02 1.68 3.21
CA ALA A 43 -5.29 1.17 2.69
C ALA A 43 -5.12 0.50 1.32
N GLN A 44 -4.35 1.11 0.40
CA GLN A 44 -4.07 0.52 -0.91
C GLN A 44 -3.24 -0.75 -0.82
N ILE A 45 -2.18 -0.78 0.01
CA ILE A 45 -1.37 -2.00 0.22
C ILE A 45 -2.25 -3.15 0.71
N ARG A 46 -3.11 -2.90 1.70
CA ARG A 46 -4.02 -3.92 2.25
C ARG A 46 -5.03 -4.39 1.22
N SER A 47 -5.65 -3.46 0.50
CA SER A 47 -6.69 -3.77 -0.49
C SER A 47 -6.13 -4.56 -1.68
N GLN A 48 -5.00 -4.12 -2.25
CA GLN A 48 -4.46 -4.68 -3.50
C GLN A 48 -3.56 -5.89 -3.29
N HIS A 49 -2.89 -6.00 -2.14
CA HIS A 49 -1.90 -7.04 -1.88
C HIS A 49 -2.21 -7.92 -0.67
N SER A 50 -3.31 -7.66 0.05
CA SER A 50 -3.65 -8.36 1.30
C SER A 50 -2.50 -8.39 2.31
N LYS A 51 -1.64 -7.37 2.26
CA LYS A 51 -0.52 -7.19 3.18
C LYS A 51 -0.85 -6.10 4.19
N SER A 52 -0.42 -6.32 5.42
CA SER A 52 -0.42 -5.30 6.46
C SER A 52 1.00 -4.82 6.68
N VAL A 53 1.21 -3.51 6.62
CA VAL A 53 2.50 -2.86 6.82
C VAL A 53 2.32 -1.83 7.93
N LEU A 54 3.26 -1.77 8.87
CA LEU A 54 3.20 -1.02 10.14
C LEU A 54 2.08 -1.46 11.10
N ILE A 55 0.83 -1.50 10.63
CA ILE A 55 -0.35 -1.87 11.42
C ILE A 55 -1.01 -3.08 10.77
N ARG A 56 -1.29 -4.12 11.57
CA ARG A 56 -2.10 -5.26 11.14
C ARG A 56 -3.57 -4.90 11.28
N LEU A 57 -4.28 -4.92 10.15
CA LEU A 57 -5.70 -4.57 10.08
C LEU A 57 -6.45 -5.71 9.40
N PHE A 58 -7.42 -6.30 10.08
CA PHE A 58 -8.20 -7.42 9.57
C PHE A 58 -9.64 -7.38 10.09
N VAL A 59 -10.49 -8.19 9.47
CA VAL A 59 -11.87 -8.37 9.92
C VAL A 59 -11.96 -9.77 10.51
N SER A 60 -12.44 -9.87 11.74
CA SER A 60 -12.62 -11.16 12.42
C SER A 60 -13.82 -11.11 13.36
N PRO A 61 -14.36 -12.27 13.77
CA PRO A 61 -15.45 -12.32 14.73
C PRO A 61 -15.10 -11.57 16.02
N ASP A 62 -16.07 -10.86 16.59
CA ASP A 62 -15.92 -10.21 17.89
C ASP A 62 -15.78 -11.29 18.99
N ASP A 63 -14.74 -11.15 19.82
CA ASP A 63 -14.47 -12.07 20.92
C ASP A 63 -15.56 -12.02 21.99
N LYS A 64 -16.31 -10.90 22.06
CA LYS A 64 -17.47 -10.74 22.96
C LYS A 64 -18.79 -11.20 22.34
N ASN A 65 -18.89 -11.24 21.01
CA ASN A 65 -20.08 -11.67 20.28
C ASN A 65 -19.70 -12.32 18.95
N SER A 66 -19.54 -13.64 18.95
CA SER A 66 -19.04 -14.40 17.80
C SER A 66 -19.92 -14.35 16.55
N ASN A 67 -21.15 -13.82 16.65
CA ASN A 67 -22.05 -13.65 15.51
C ASN A 67 -21.84 -12.32 14.75
N GLN A 68 -20.97 -11.44 15.26
CA GLN A 68 -20.65 -10.16 14.64
C GLN A 68 -19.17 -10.11 14.24
N TYR A 69 -18.86 -9.43 13.14
CA TYR A 69 -17.50 -9.21 12.69
C TYR A 69 -17.09 -7.77 12.94
N ILE A 70 -15.90 -7.58 13.50
CA ILE A 70 -15.33 -6.26 13.79
C ILE A 70 -13.97 -6.09 13.13
N ILE A 71 -13.56 -4.83 12.99
CA ILE A 71 -12.21 -4.46 12.60
C ILE A 71 -11.30 -4.68 13.81
N LYS A 72 -10.22 -5.45 13.63
CA LYS A 72 -9.15 -5.67 14.61
C LYS A 72 -7.80 -5.26 14.04
#